data_AF-X1VF73-F1
#
_entry.id   AF-X1VF73-F1
#
_cell.length_a   1.000
_cell.length_b   1.000
_cell.length_c   1.000
_cell.angle_alpha   90.00
_cell.angle_beta   90.00
_cell.angle_gamma   90.00
#
_symmetry.space_group_name_H-M   'P 1'
#
loop_
_entity.id
_entity.type
_entity.pdbx_description
1 polymer ?
#
loop_
_entity_poly.entity_id
_entity_poly.type
_entity_poly.pdbx_seq_one_letter_code
_entity_poly.pdbx_strand_id
1 'polypeptide(L)' 'YEEDVSTFGGHAWDGLQLIIAALREVGPDREKIRNYIENTKNFVGTGGIFNFSPEDHSGLTKDAFEMLIVKNEKFVVLE' A
#
# COMPACT_ATOMS: atom_id res chain seq x y z
N TYR A 1 3.84 20.62 -14.08
CA TYR A 1 3.01 20.94 -12.92
C TYR A 1 3.92 20.83 -11.71
N GLU A 2 4.30 21.95 -11.10
CA GLU A 2 5.12 21.99 -9.87
C GLU A 2 4.23 21.63 -8.67
N GLU A 3 3.61 20.47 -8.73
CA GLU A 3 2.66 20.00 -7.72
C GLU A 3 3.37 19.10 -6.71
N ASP A 4 3.00 19.25 -5.44
CA ASP A 4 3.46 18.36 -4.38
C ASP A 4 2.96 16.93 -4.59
N VAL A 5 3.67 15.98 -4.00
CA VAL A 5 3.26 14.57 -4.00
C VAL A 5 1.90 14.39 -3.33
N SER A 6 1.06 13.55 -3.92
CA SER A 6 -0.27 13.22 -3.41
C SER A 6 -0.37 11.73 -3.04
N THR A 7 -1.48 11.34 -2.41
CA THR A 7 -1.78 9.94 -2.08
C THR A 7 -1.65 8.99 -3.29
N PHE A 8 -1.96 9.49 -4.50
CA PHE A 8 -1.82 8.73 -5.75
C PHE A 8 -0.38 8.26 -6.00
N GLY A 9 0.62 9.09 -5.67
CA GLY A 9 2.03 8.71 -5.75
C GLY A 9 2.42 7.64 -4.72
N GLY A 10 1.80 7.70 -3.53
CA GLY A 10 1.99 6.70 -2.47
C GLY A 10 1.54 5.30 -2.89
N HIS A 11 0.41 5.17 -3.59
CA HIS A 11 -0.06 3.88 -4.09
C HIS A 11 0.94 3.21 -5.06
N ALA A 12 1.52 3.98 -5.98
CA ALA A 12 2.54 3.48 -6.89
C ALA A 12 3.83 3.07 -6.13
N TRP A 13 4.22 3.86 -5.14
CA TRP A 13 5.36 3.55 -4.28
C TRP A 13 5.17 2.23 -3.53
N ASP A 14 4.03 2.03 -2.86
CA ASP A 14 3.75 0.81 -2.10
C ASP A 14 3.76 -0.43 -3.00
N GLY A 15 3.12 -0.35 -4.17
CA GLY A 15 3.12 -1.44 -5.14
C GLY A 15 4.52 -1.79 -5.66
N LEU A 16 5.35 -0.78 -5.95
CA LEU A 16 6.73 -0.99 -6.37
C LEU A 16 7.57 -1.62 -5.26
N GLN A 17 7.47 -1.13 -4.02
CA GLN A 17 8.22 -1.69 -2.89
C GLN A 17 7.85 -3.15 -2.61
N LEU A 18 6.56 -3.50 -2.73
CA LEU A 18 6.07 -4.88 -2.61
C LEU A 18 6.69 -5.80 -3.67
N ILE A 19 6.68 -5.37 -4.95
CA ILE A 19 7.27 -6.15 -6.05
C ILE A 19 8.79 -6.23 -5.93
N ILE A 20 9.47 -5.14 -5.55
CA ILE A 20 10.93 -5.14 -5.34
C ILE A 20 11.31 -6.13 -4.23
N ALA A 21 10.55 -6.18 -3.14
CA ALA A 21 10.77 -7.15 -2.06
C ALA A 21 10.63 -8.59 -2.57
N ALA A 22 9.56 -8.89 -3.32
CA ALA A 22 9.37 -10.22 -3.91
C ALA A 22 10.50 -10.58 -4.89
N LEU A 23 10.88 -9.66 -5.78
CA LEU A 23 11.95 -9.88 -6.75
C LEU A 23 13.30 -10.16 -6.08
N ARG A 24 13.60 -9.50 -4.95
CA ARG A 24 14.82 -9.73 -4.17
C ARG A 24 14.84 -11.11 -3.52
N GLU A 25 13.70 -11.58 -3.04
CA GLU A 25 13.61 -12.87 -2.34
C GLU A 25 13.57 -14.05 -3.31
N VAL A 26 12.68 -14.00 -4.31
CA VAL A 26 12.35 -15.16 -5.14
C VAL A 26 12.74 -15.03 -6.61
N GLY A 27 13.30 -13.89 -7.00
CA GLY A 27 13.67 -13.60 -8.38
C GLY A 27 12.46 -13.33 -9.30
N PRO A 28 12.70 -13.17 -10.61
CA PRO A 28 11.67 -12.80 -11.59
C PRO A 28 10.82 -14.00 -12.05
N ASP A 29 10.30 -14.77 -11.10
CA ASP A 29 9.39 -15.89 -11.36
C ASP A 29 7.97 -15.51 -10.95
N ARG A 30 7.03 -15.54 -11.91
CA ARG A 30 5.65 -15.08 -11.70
C ARG A 30 4.94 -15.83 -10.59
N GLU A 31 5.07 -17.15 -10.52
CA GLU A 31 4.35 -17.96 -9.54
C GLU A 31 4.92 -17.76 -8.15
N LYS A 32 6.26 -17.72 -8.04
CA LYS A 32 6.93 -17.46 -6.77
C LYS A 32 6.66 -16.04 -6.27
N ILE A 33 6.64 -15.03 -7.14
CA ILE A 33 6.31 -13.65 -6.77
C ILE A 33 4.90 -13.59 -6.18
N ARG A 34 3.91 -14.18 -6.87
CA ARG A 34 2.53 -14.23 -6.37
C ARG A 34 2.47 -14.90 -5.00
N ASN A 35 3.08 -16.07 -4.86
CA ASN A 35 3.12 -16.81 -3.59
C ASN A 35 3.79 -15.99 -2.47
N TYR A 36 4.90 -15.31 -2.76
CA TYR A 36 5.59 -14.45 -1.78
C TYR A 36 4.67 -13.32 -1.30
N ILE A 37 4.01 -12.62 -2.24
CA ILE A 37 3.13 -11.49 -1.92
C ILE A 37 1.95 -11.95 -1.08
N GLU A 38 1.26 -13.04 -1.46
CA GLU A 38 0.14 -13.59 -0.68
C GLU A 38 0.51 -13.98 0.75
N ASN A 39 1.79 -14.28 1.02
CA ASN A 39 2.28 -14.62 2.35
C ASN A 39 2.96 -13.43 3.07
N THR A 40 2.97 -12.24 2.46
CA THR A 40 3.59 -11.05 3.05
C THR A 40 2.72 -10.48 4.18
N LYS A 41 3.32 -10.30 5.35
CA LYS A 41 2.69 -9.75 6.56
C LYS A 41 3.48 -8.55 7.08
N ASN A 42 2.79 -7.63 7.75
CA ASN A 42 3.37 -6.42 8.35
C ASN A 42 4.16 -5.56 7.36
N PHE A 43 3.74 -5.50 6.09
CA PHE A 43 4.36 -4.62 5.12
C PHE A 43 3.91 -3.19 5.37
N VAL A 44 4.81 -2.34 5.84
CA VAL A 44 4.53 -0.92 6.16
C VAL A 44 4.62 -0.09 4.88
N GLY A 45 3.46 0.30 4.35
CA GLY A 45 3.35 1.20 3.20
C GLY A 45 2.78 2.57 3.58
N THR A 46 2.68 3.45 2.59
CA THR A 46 2.05 4.77 2.71
C THR A 46 0.55 4.67 2.99
N GLY A 47 -0.12 3.66 2.46
CA GLY A 47 -1.55 3.41 2.67
C GLY A 47 -1.90 2.68 3.96
N GLY A 48 -0.91 2.27 4.77
CA GLY A 48 -1.12 1.52 6.02
C GLY A 48 -0.21 0.29 6.15
N ILE A 49 -0.56 -0.61 7.07
CA ILE A 49 0.18 -1.86 7.31
C ILE A 49 -0.55 -3.01 6.61
N PHE A 50 0.04 -3.51 5.52
CA PHE A 50 -0.54 -4.55 4.70
C PHE A 50 -0.25 -5.95 5.25
N ASN A 51 -1.28 -6.79 5.27
CA ASN A 51 -1.25 -8.19 5.68
C ASN A 51 -2.02 -9.05 4.68
N PHE A 52 -1.33 -9.49 3.61
CA PHE A 52 -1.95 -10.26 2.53
C PHE A 52 -2.20 -11.72 2.92
N SER A 53 -3.15 -12.36 2.26
CA SER A 53 -3.41 -13.81 2.31
C SER A 53 -3.95 -14.28 0.96
N PRO A 54 -4.00 -15.60 0.69
CA PRO A 54 -4.67 -16.11 -0.51
C PRO A 54 -6.15 -15.71 -0.61
N GLU A 55 -6.80 -15.43 0.52
CA GLU A 55 -8.21 -15.03 0.59
C GLU A 55 -8.41 -13.50 0.63
N ASP A 56 -7.36 -12.73 0.92
CA ASP A 56 -7.39 -11.26 0.99
C ASP A 56 -6.13 -10.65 0.37
N HIS A 57 -6.30 -10.15 -0.86
CA HIS A 57 -5.26 -9.48 -1.63
C HIS A 57 -5.23 -7.95 -1.41
N SER A 58 -6.13 -7.40 -0.59
CA SER A 58 -6.07 -5.99 -0.18
C SER A 58 -5.19 -5.83 1.05
N GLY A 59 -5.36 -6.69 2.05
CA GLY A 59 -4.50 -6.77 3.23
C GLY A 59 -4.58 -5.56 4.17
N LEU A 60 -5.52 -4.64 3.96
CA LEU A 60 -5.77 -3.50 4.83
C LEU A 60 -7.09 -3.67 5.59
N THR A 61 -7.09 -3.23 6.84
CA THR A 61 -8.30 -3.16 7.68
C THR A 61 -8.83 -1.73 7.73
N LYS A 62 -9.96 -1.54 8.43
CA LYS A 62 -10.54 -0.21 8.67
C LYS A 62 -9.58 0.76 9.36
N ASP A 63 -8.60 0.23 10.09
CA ASP A 63 -7.60 1.01 10.82
C ASP A 63 -6.62 1.74 9.88
N ALA A 64 -6.62 1.40 8.59
CA ALA A 64 -5.83 2.10 7.58
C ALA A 64 -6.50 3.38 7.03
N PHE A 65 -7.75 3.66 7.42
CA PHE A 65 -8.56 4.72 6.84
C PHE A 65 -8.92 5.80 7.87
N GLU A 66 -8.75 7.05 7.46
CA GLU A 66 -9.21 8.22 8.19
C GLU A 66 -10.30 8.94 7.38
N MET A 67 -11.33 9.45 8.06
CA MET A 67 -12.33 10.28 7.40
C MET A 67 -11.81 11.70 7.32
N LEU A 68 -11.84 12.28 6.11
CA LEU A 68 -11.39 13.64 5.87
C LEU A 68 -12.55 14.55 5.47
N ILE A 69 -12.47 15.82 5.86
CA ILE A 69 -13.35 16.90 5.41
C ILE A 69 -12.54 18.05 4.83
N VAL A 70 -13.19 18.92 4.06
CA VAL A 70 -12.58 20.14 3.54
C VAL A 70 -12.95 21.32 4.44
N LYS A 71 -11.96 21.97 5.05
CA LYS A 71 -12.09 23.22 5.79
C LYS A 71 -11.06 24.22 5.26
N ASN A 72 -11.50 25.41 4.86
CA ASN A 72 -10.64 26.47 4.32
C ASN A 72 -9.71 25.94 3.20
N GLU A 73 -10.28 25.25 2.22
CA GLU A 73 -9.59 24.68 1.06
C GLU A 73 -8.52 23.63 1.39
N LYS A 74 -8.50 23.11 2.63
CA LYS A 74 -7.57 22.07 3.07
C LYS A 74 -8.30 20.83 3.53
N PHE A 75 -7.70 19.66 3.27
CA PHE A 75 -8.10 18.42 3.91
C PHE A 75 -7.72 18.46 5.39
N VAL A 76 -8.67 18.14 6.26
CA VAL A 76 -8.45 17.96 7.70
C VAL A 76 -9.17 16.70 8.14
N VAL A 77 -8.65 16.03 9.16
CA VAL A 77 -9.30 14.84 9.75
C VAL A 77 -10.66 15.26 10.34
N LEU A 78 -11.67 14.42 10.11
CA LEU A 78 -12.97 14.55 10.75
C LEU A 78 -12.82 14.16 12.23
N GLU A 79 -13.08 15.11 13.11
CA GLU A 79 -13.28 14.87 14.55
C GLU A 79 -14.73 14.50 14.86
#